data_AF-A0A7V9L6I0-F1
#
_entry.id   AF-A0A7V9L6I0-F1
#
_cell.length_a   1.000
_cell.length_b   1.000
_cell.length_c   1.000
_cell.angle_alpha   90.00
_cell.angle_beta   90.00
_cell.angle_gamma   90.00
#
_symmetry.space_group_name_H-M   'P 1'
#
loop_
_entity.id
_entity.type
_entity.pdbx_description
1 polymer ?
#
loop_
_entity_poly.entity_id
_entity_poly.type
_entity_poly.pdbx_seq_one_letter_code
_entity_poly.pdbx_strand_id
1 'polypeptide(L)'
;MSVISPSPAAPTVAAPHHITVKRASMTVEGHALEDVALSGYVLGQPLGTAPIVIVVGGITALPFPFGDQSDPENVIEPWWPALRAPDLIDPDTMTVLCPCWPGNGSTWKGFDNGPIPQLSALGLADLIAAWLDGIGCAKPAAFIGASLGGLVGIAFATRHPAKCSRLITI
;
A
#
# COMPACT_ATOMS: atom_id res chain seq x y z
N MET A 1 32.62 13.11 32.86
CA MET A 1 31.44 12.22 32.81
C MET A 1 30.50 12.78 31.74
N SER A 2 30.40 12.10 30.60
CA SER A 2 29.50 12.54 29.52
C SER A 2 28.12 11.98 29.81
N VAL A 3 27.14 12.87 30.02
CA VAL A 3 25.75 12.50 30.28
C VAL A 3 25.14 12.14 28.92
N ILE A 4 24.79 10.88 28.73
CA ILE A 4 24.03 10.44 27.56
C ILE A 4 22.60 10.94 27.80
N SER A 5 22.21 11.99 27.09
CA SER A 5 20.82 12.42 27.07
C SER A 5 19.96 11.30 26.47
N PRO A 6 18.79 11.00 27.04
CA PRO A 6 17.89 10.01 26.45
C PRO A 6 17.51 10.48 25.04
N SER A 7 17.55 9.54 24.09
CA SER A 7 17.05 9.78 22.73
C SER A 7 15.59 10.24 22.83
N PRO A 8 15.16 11.28 22.08
CA PRO A 8 13.77 11.69 22.07
C PRO A 8 12.89 10.48 21.76
N ALA A 9 11.80 10.33 22.51
CA ALA A 9 10.81 9.29 22.26
C ALA A 9 10.41 9.35 20.78
N ALA A 10 10.48 8.22 20.08
CA ALA A 10 10.05 8.15 18.70
C ALA A 10 8.61 8.67 18.60
N PRO A 11 8.29 9.55 17.63
CA PRO A 11 6.93 10.06 17.48
C PRO A 11 5.97 8.88 17.35
N THR A 12 4.95 8.88 18.22
CA THR A 12 3.93 7.84 18.30
C THR A 12 3.28 7.70 16.93
N VAL A 13 3.62 6.63 16.22
CA VAL A 13 3.07 6.36 14.90
C VAL A 13 1.60 6.08 15.11
N ALA A 14 0.71 6.80 14.41
CA ALA A 14 -0.65 6.32 14.30
C ALA A 14 -0.60 4.88 13.73
N ALA A 15 -1.21 3.92 14.41
CA ALA A 15 -1.19 2.54 13.97
C ALA A 15 -1.75 2.42 12.53
N PRO A 16 -1.14 1.61 11.66
CA PRO A 16 -1.70 1.32 10.35
C PRO A 16 -3.15 0.84 10.48
N HIS A 17 -4.06 1.45 9.72
CA HIS A 17 -5.47 1.09 9.71
C HIS A 17 -5.78 0.22 8.50
N HIS A 18 -6.31 -0.98 8.73
CA HIS A 18 -6.76 -1.87 7.67
C HIS A 18 -8.04 -1.36 7.01
N ILE A 19 -8.05 -1.30 5.68
CA ILE A 19 -9.23 -0.92 4.88
C ILE A 19 -9.49 -1.94 3.78
N THR A 20 -10.76 -2.32 3.62
CA THR A 20 -11.21 -3.28 2.62
C THR A 20 -12.33 -2.70 1.77
N VAL A 21 -12.18 -2.80 0.45
CA VAL A 21 -13.19 -2.48 -0.56
C VAL A 21 -13.78 -3.78 -1.08
N LYS A 22 -15.10 -3.95 -0.90
CA LYS A 22 -15.82 -5.11 -1.44
C LYS A 22 -16.40 -4.78 -2.81
N ARG A 23 -16.31 -5.73 -3.74
CA ARG A 23 -16.97 -5.69 -5.04
C ARG A 23 -17.70 -7.01 -5.26
N ALA A 24 -18.98 -6.93 -5.63
CA ALA A 24 -19.76 -8.13 -5.95
C ALA A 24 -19.13 -8.89 -7.13
N SER A 25 -18.63 -8.16 -8.13
CA SER A 25 -17.81 -8.72 -9.19
C SER A 25 -16.88 -7.67 -9.79
N MET A 26 -15.83 -8.12 -10.47
CA MET A 26 -14.99 -7.27 -11.33
C MET A 26 -14.28 -8.12 -12.40
N THR A 27 -13.83 -7.46 -13.47
CA THR A 27 -13.01 -8.10 -14.50
C THR A 27 -11.60 -7.53 -14.45
N VAL A 28 -10.59 -8.42 -14.42
CA VAL A 28 -9.16 -8.04 -14.48
C VAL A 28 -8.48 -8.92 -15.51
N GLU A 29 -7.83 -8.30 -16.50
CA GLU A 29 -7.15 -9.00 -17.60
C GLU A 29 -8.02 -10.04 -18.31
N GLY A 30 -9.33 -9.79 -18.40
CA GLY A 30 -10.30 -10.71 -19.00
C GLY A 30 -10.80 -11.82 -18.07
N HIS A 31 -10.27 -11.92 -16.85
CA HIS A 31 -10.76 -12.83 -15.82
C HIS A 31 -11.91 -12.18 -15.05
N ALA A 32 -13.08 -12.83 -15.07
CA ALA A 32 -14.19 -12.45 -14.22
C ALA A 32 -13.96 -12.98 -12.80
N LEU A 33 -14.07 -12.09 -11.83
CA LEU A 33 -13.93 -12.37 -10.40
C LEU A 33 -15.25 -12.04 -9.71
N GLU A 34 -15.63 -12.86 -8.74
CA GLU A 34 -16.83 -12.68 -7.91
C GLU A 34 -16.44 -12.53 -6.44
N ASP A 35 -17.27 -11.83 -5.68
CA ASP A 35 -17.10 -11.60 -4.23
C ASP A 35 -15.68 -11.12 -3.83
N VAL A 36 -15.17 -10.16 -4.60
CA VAL A 36 -13.81 -9.64 -4.46
C VAL A 36 -13.71 -8.72 -3.24
N ALA A 37 -12.67 -8.90 -2.45
CA ALA A 37 -12.30 -7.97 -1.38
C ALA A 37 -10.87 -7.47 -1.62
N LEU A 38 -10.73 -6.19 -1.98
CA LEU A 38 -9.43 -5.54 -2.14
C LEU A 38 -9.07 -4.86 -0.83
N SER A 39 -7.92 -5.18 -0.27
CA SER A 39 -7.49 -4.65 1.02
C SER A 39 -6.12 -3.99 0.95
N GLY A 40 -5.87 -3.15 1.94
CA GLY A 40 -4.61 -2.51 2.18
C GLY A 40 -4.63 -1.82 3.54
N TYR A 41 -3.56 -1.10 3.82
CA TYR A 41 -3.40 -0.34 5.05
C TYR A 41 -3.22 1.14 4.74
N VAL A 42 -3.70 1.96 5.67
CA VAL A 42 -3.58 3.42 5.63
C VAL A 42 -2.84 3.88 6.87
N LEU A 43 -1.89 4.80 6.69
CA LEU A 43 -1.14 5.43 7.76
C LEU A 43 -1.10 6.95 7.56
N GLY A 44 -1.04 7.69 8.66
CA GLY A 44 -0.81 9.14 8.65
C GLY A 44 -2.11 9.94 8.59
N GLN A 45 -2.11 11.03 7.82
CA GLN A 45 -3.23 11.95 7.75
C GLN A 45 -4.49 11.30 7.14
N PRO A 46 -5.70 11.73 7.55
CA PRO A 46 -6.95 11.20 7.01
C PRO A 46 -7.02 11.29 5.47
N LEU A 47 -7.65 10.29 4.84
CA LEU A 47 -7.77 10.27 3.39
C LEU A 47 -8.46 11.55 2.87
N GLY A 48 -7.84 12.19 1.88
CA GLY A 48 -8.35 13.42 1.27
C GLY A 48 -7.87 14.72 1.94
N THR A 49 -7.30 14.68 3.15
CA THR A 49 -6.81 15.89 3.85
C THR A 49 -5.37 16.24 3.50
N ALA A 50 -4.57 15.26 3.08
CA ALA A 50 -3.14 15.42 2.78
C ALA A 50 -2.75 14.91 1.37
N PRO A 51 -1.51 15.16 0.91
CA PRO A 51 -0.93 14.46 -0.22
C PRO A 51 -0.90 12.94 0.00
N ILE A 52 -1.11 12.18 -1.06
CA ILE A 52 -1.18 10.71 -1.02
C ILE A 52 0.13 10.11 -1.54
N VAL A 53 0.67 9.15 -0.80
CA VAL A 53 1.80 8.32 -1.24
C VAL A 53 1.40 6.85 -1.17
N ILE A 54 1.60 6.12 -2.25
CA ILE A 54 1.47 4.66 -2.30
C ILE A 54 2.86 4.07 -2.16
N VAL A 55 3.04 3.13 -1.21
CA VAL A 55 4.31 2.41 -1.01
C VAL A 55 4.06 0.92 -1.18
N VAL A 56 4.76 0.31 -2.13
CA VAL A 56 4.62 -1.12 -2.41
C VAL A 56 5.98 -1.78 -2.60
N GLY A 57 6.18 -2.91 -1.93
CA GLY A 57 7.43 -3.68 -2.00
C GLY A 57 7.39 -4.80 -3.05
N GLY A 58 8.39 -5.68 -2.97
CA GLY A 58 8.48 -6.88 -3.81
C GLY A 58 7.42 -7.94 -3.47
N ILE A 59 7.55 -9.12 -4.09
CA ILE A 59 6.56 -10.21 -4.00
C ILE A 59 6.33 -10.72 -2.56
N THR A 60 7.35 -10.65 -1.71
CA THR A 60 7.30 -11.09 -0.31
C THR A 60 7.01 -9.96 0.67
N ALA A 61 6.84 -8.71 0.19
CA ALA A 61 6.63 -7.57 1.07
C ALA A 61 5.21 -7.59 1.64
N LEU A 62 5.12 -7.39 2.96
CA LEU A 62 3.86 -7.12 3.64
C LEU A 62 3.48 -5.64 3.48
N PRO A 63 2.19 -5.25 3.66
CA PRO A 63 1.73 -3.86 3.54
C PRO A 63 2.17 -2.96 4.73
N PHE A 64 3.35 -3.23 5.31
CA PHE A 64 3.92 -2.55 6.47
C PHE A 64 5.36 -2.09 6.21
N PRO A 65 5.60 -1.12 5.30
CA PRO A 65 6.95 -0.62 5.03
C PRO A 65 7.63 -0.05 6.28
N PHE A 66 6.84 0.47 7.22
CA PHE A 66 7.30 1.05 8.49
C PHE A 66 7.00 0.18 9.70
N GLY A 67 6.61 -1.08 9.47
CA GLY A 67 6.24 -2.01 10.53
C GLY A 67 4.86 -1.73 11.12
N ASP A 68 4.48 -2.57 12.09
CA ASP A 68 3.30 -2.41 12.91
C ASP A 68 3.60 -2.88 14.34
N GLN A 69 3.29 -2.03 15.31
CA GLN A 69 3.47 -2.29 16.74
C GLN A 69 2.15 -2.18 17.50
N SER A 70 1.02 -2.14 16.79
CA SER A 70 -0.31 -2.03 17.38
C SER A 70 -0.73 -3.27 18.16
N ASP A 71 -0.19 -4.44 17.80
CA ASP A 71 -0.34 -5.70 18.51
C ASP A 71 1.02 -6.15 19.11
N PRO A 72 1.20 -6.07 20.44
CA PRO A 72 2.42 -6.51 21.11
C PRO A 72 2.75 -8.00 20.93
N GLU A 73 1.75 -8.84 20.65
CA GLU A 73 1.94 -10.27 20.42
C GLU A 73 2.31 -10.58 18.96
N ASN A 74 2.05 -9.66 18.04
CA ASN A 74 2.27 -9.81 16.60
C ASN A 74 2.97 -8.58 16.00
N VAL A 75 4.12 -8.21 16.57
CA VAL A 75 4.94 -7.11 16.03
C VAL A 75 5.42 -7.44 14.62
N ILE A 76 5.17 -6.52 13.70
CA ILE A 76 5.63 -6.62 12.31
C ILE A 76 6.83 -5.68 12.13
N GLU A 77 7.98 -6.27 11.82
CA GLU A 77 9.20 -5.49 11.54
C GLU A 77 9.09 -4.69 10.24
N PRO A 78 9.60 -3.45 10.21
CA PRO A 78 9.62 -2.64 8.99
C PRO A 78 10.56 -3.24 7.95
N TRP A 79 10.11 -3.34 6.71
CA TRP A 79 10.98 -3.75 5.59
C TRP A 79 11.60 -2.56 4.85
N TRP A 80 11.11 -1.33 5.04
CA TRP A 80 11.69 -0.12 4.46
C TRP A 80 11.67 1.10 5.41
N PRO A 81 12.24 0.98 6.62
CA PRO A 81 12.14 2.03 7.64
C PRO A 81 12.77 3.36 7.18
N ALA A 82 13.80 3.30 6.32
CA ALA A 82 14.50 4.48 5.82
C ALA A 82 13.64 5.43 4.97
N LEU A 83 12.50 4.98 4.44
CA LEU A 83 11.58 5.88 3.73
C LEU A 83 10.83 6.82 4.68
N ARG A 84 10.72 6.46 5.96
CA ARG A 84 10.04 7.29 6.97
C ARG A 84 10.98 8.35 7.51
N ALA A 85 10.86 9.57 6.99
CA ALA A 85 11.62 10.72 7.43
C ALA A 85 10.84 12.02 7.17
N PRO A 86 11.03 13.07 7.99
CA PRO A 86 10.34 14.36 7.82
C PRO A 86 10.50 14.99 6.42
N ASP A 87 11.61 14.73 5.74
CA ASP A 87 11.95 15.25 4.42
C ASP A 87 11.69 14.25 3.27
N LEU A 88 11.09 13.09 3.57
CA LEU A 88 10.83 12.03 2.59
C LEU A 88 9.37 11.57 2.62
N ILE A 89 9.04 10.55 3.43
CA ILE A 89 7.64 10.19 3.74
C ILE A 89 7.40 10.48 5.20
N ASP A 90 6.58 11.51 5.43
CA ASP A 90 6.18 11.93 6.76
C ASP A 90 4.67 11.69 6.98
N PRO A 91 4.29 10.66 7.75
CA PRO A 91 2.90 10.40 8.10
C PRO A 91 2.18 11.55 8.82
N ASP A 92 2.91 12.49 9.43
CA ASP A 92 2.32 13.66 10.08
C ASP A 92 1.81 14.68 9.06
N THR A 93 2.28 14.62 7.82
CA THR A 93 1.90 15.55 6.74
C THR A 93 1.37 14.87 5.48
N MET A 94 1.38 13.54 5.42
CA MET A 94 0.97 12.74 4.27
C MET A 94 0.01 11.60 4.67
N THR A 95 -0.80 11.15 3.72
CA THR A 95 -1.52 9.88 3.81
C THR A 95 -0.73 8.81 3.04
N VAL A 96 -0.32 7.77 3.74
CA VAL A 96 0.42 6.64 3.17
C VAL A 96 -0.53 5.47 2.95
N LEU A 97 -0.56 4.94 1.73
CA LEU A 97 -1.39 3.83 1.31
C LEU A 97 -0.52 2.63 0.97
N CYS A 98 -0.81 1.48 1.57
CA CYS A 98 -0.08 0.23 1.39
C CYS A 98 -1.04 -0.88 0.95
N PRO A 99 -1.31 -1.03 -0.37
CA PRO A 99 -2.13 -2.12 -0.89
C PRO A 99 -1.53 -3.50 -0.54
N CYS A 100 -2.39 -4.49 -0.27
CA CYS A 100 -1.99 -5.90 -0.14
C CYS A 100 -1.65 -6.51 -1.52
N TRP A 101 -0.97 -7.66 -1.53
CA TRP A 101 -0.81 -8.48 -2.74
C TRP A 101 -1.70 -9.71 -2.69
N PRO A 102 -2.28 -10.16 -3.82
CA PRO A 102 -2.98 -11.43 -3.86
C PRO A 102 -1.97 -12.57 -3.67
N GLY A 103 -2.30 -13.55 -2.82
CA GLY A 103 -1.52 -14.77 -2.65
C GLY A 103 -0.29 -14.69 -1.75
N ASN A 104 0.08 -13.53 -1.17
CA ASN A 104 1.21 -13.42 -0.24
C ASN A 104 0.81 -13.53 1.25
N GLY A 105 -0.43 -13.93 1.54
CA GLY A 105 -1.00 -13.96 2.89
C GLY A 105 -1.56 -12.61 3.40
N SER A 106 -1.37 -11.52 2.66
CA SER A 106 -2.04 -10.23 2.90
C SER A 106 -3.28 -10.12 2.00
N THR A 107 -4.41 -9.84 2.61
CA THR A 107 -5.79 -10.12 2.16
C THR A 107 -6.25 -9.44 0.85
N TRP A 108 -6.21 -10.13 -0.29
CA TRP A 108 -7.22 -9.94 -1.36
C TRP A 108 -8.07 -11.21 -1.53
N LYS A 109 -9.37 -11.13 -1.25
CA LYS A 109 -10.33 -12.25 -1.42
C LYS A 109 -10.87 -12.26 -2.85
N GLY A 110 -11.17 -13.45 -3.36
CA GLY A 110 -11.64 -13.67 -4.74
C GLY A 110 -10.56 -14.29 -5.63
N PHE A 111 -9.34 -14.44 -5.10
CA PHE A 111 -8.22 -15.14 -5.73
C PHE A 111 -7.93 -16.52 -5.12
N ASP A 112 -8.64 -16.87 -4.03
CA ASP A 112 -8.40 -18.11 -3.27
C ASP A 112 -9.29 -19.28 -3.73
N ASN A 113 -10.35 -18.99 -4.50
CA ASN A 113 -11.36 -19.96 -4.93
C ASN A 113 -11.26 -20.21 -6.44
N GLY A 114 -10.99 -21.45 -6.85
CA GLY A 114 -10.83 -21.83 -8.27
C GLY A 114 -9.38 -21.71 -8.78
N PRO A 115 -9.14 -21.87 -10.09
CA PRO A 115 -7.81 -21.64 -10.65
C PRO A 115 -7.46 -20.16 -10.48
N ILE A 116 -6.43 -19.88 -9.69
CA ILE A 116 -5.92 -18.53 -9.46
C ILE A 116 -5.57 -17.94 -10.84
N PRO A 117 -6.23 -16.86 -11.28
CA PRO A 117 -5.90 -16.26 -12.56
C PRO A 117 -4.46 -15.77 -12.51
N GLN A 118 -3.72 -16.04 -13.59
CA GLN A 118 -2.37 -15.50 -13.73
C GLN A 118 -2.48 -13.99 -13.93
N LEU A 119 -2.13 -13.23 -12.89
CA LEU A 119 -2.11 -11.77 -12.96
C LEU A 119 -0.73 -11.29 -13.39
N SER A 120 -0.71 -10.41 -14.37
CA SER A 120 0.48 -9.63 -14.71
C SER A 120 0.58 -8.38 -13.83
N ALA A 121 1.68 -7.63 -13.97
CA ALA A 121 1.82 -6.32 -13.33
C ALA A 121 0.71 -5.34 -13.77
N LEU A 122 0.14 -5.51 -14.97
CA LEU A 122 -0.99 -4.70 -15.46
C LEU A 122 -2.26 -5.00 -14.68
N GLY A 123 -2.56 -6.28 -14.43
CA GLY A 123 -3.70 -6.70 -13.61
C GLY A 123 -3.56 -6.23 -12.15
N LEU A 124 -2.36 -6.34 -11.57
CA LEU A 124 -2.08 -5.81 -10.23
C LEU A 124 -2.27 -4.29 -10.16
N ALA A 125 -1.86 -3.55 -11.19
CA ALA A 125 -2.09 -2.11 -11.26
C ALA A 125 -3.58 -1.75 -11.32
N ASP A 126 -4.38 -2.52 -12.08
CA ASP A 126 -5.84 -2.34 -12.14
C ASP A 126 -6.51 -2.61 -10.79
N LEU A 127 -6.03 -3.61 -10.05
CA LEU A 127 -6.53 -3.92 -8.71
C LEU A 127 -6.22 -2.79 -7.71
N ILE A 128 -5.01 -2.22 -7.76
CA ILE A 128 -4.67 -1.03 -6.96
C ILE A 128 -5.59 0.14 -7.32
N ALA A 129 -5.78 0.43 -8.61
CA ALA A 129 -6.67 1.50 -9.05
C ALA A 129 -8.12 1.30 -8.56
N ALA A 130 -8.64 0.07 -8.67
CA ALA A 130 -9.97 -0.29 -8.21
C ALA A 130 -10.13 -0.17 -6.68
N TRP A 131 -9.07 -0.43 -5.92
CA TRP A 131 -9.03 -0.20 -4.47
C TRP A 131 -9.02 1.29 -4.14
N LEU A 132 -8.18 2.09 -4.82
CA LEU A 132 -8.14 3.55 -4.66
C LEU A 132 -9.51 4.19 -4.93
N ASP A 133 -10.20 3.75 -5.98
CA ASP A 133 -11.57 4.20 -6.28
C ASP A 133 -12.54 3.84 -5.16
N GLY A 134 -12.46 2.62 -4.64
CA GLY A 134 -13.36 2.14 -3.60
C GLY A 134 -13.17 2.82 -2.25
N ILE A 135 -11.95 3.25 -1.92
CA ILE A 135 -11.69 4.03 -0.69
C ILE A 135 -11.99 5.52 -0.89
N GLY A 136 -12.31 5.98 -2.10
CA GLY A 136 -12.60 7.38 -2.40
C GLY A 136 -11.35 8.25 -2.57
N CYS A 137 -10.22 7.67 -2.96
CA CYS A 137 -8.98 8.40 -3.23
C CYS A 137 -9.10 9.21 -4.54
N ALA A 138 -9.56 10.45 -4.43
CA ALA A 138 -9.77 11.34 -5.58
C ALA A 138 -8.51 12.06 -6.08
N LYS A 139 -7.49 12.22 -5.22
CA LYS A 139 -6.24 12.91 -5.58
C LYS A 139 -5.25 11.91 -6.20
N PRO A 140 -4.46 12.31 -7.21
CA PRO A 140 -3.40 11.46 -7.73
C PRO A 140 -2.32 11.25 -6.67
N ALA A 141 -1.85 10.01 -6.55
CA ALA A 141 -0.84 9.61 -5.56
C ALA A 141 0.56 9.61 -6.17
N ALA A 142 1.57 9.92 -5.36
CA ALA A 142 2.94 9.53 -5.68
C ALA A 142 3.06 8.02 -5.45
N PHE A 143 3.59 7.29 -6.42
CA PHE A 143 3.75 5.84 -6.35
C PHE A 143 5.23 5.50 -6.14
N ILE A 144 5.54 4.77 -5.06
CA ILE A 144 6.88 4.29 -4.75
C ILE A 144 6.85 2.76 -4.74
N GLY A 145 7.57 2.16 -5.68
CA GLY A 145 7.59 0.72 -5.89
C GLY A 145 9.00 0.15 -5.87
N ALA A 146 9.25 -0.89 -5.07
CA ALA A 146 10.47 -1.70 -5.14
C ALA A 146 10.22 -3.04 -5.83
N SER A 147 11.12 -3.47 -6.72
CA SER A 147 11.08 -4.78 -7.37
C SER A 147 9.74 -5.00 -8.10
N LEU A 148 8.95 -6.03 -7.74
CA LEU A 148 7.59 -6.23 -8.28
C LEU A 148 6.73 -4.96 -8.13
N GLY A 149 6.82 -4.26 -7.00
CA GLY A 149 6.13 -3.00 -6.79
C GLY A 149 6.55 -1.93 -7.80
N GLY A 150 7.80 -1.92 -8.25
CA GLY A 150 8.29 -1.02 -9.31
C GLY A 150 7.66 -1.33 -10.67
N LEU A 151 7.63 -2.62 -11.04
CA LEU A 151 6.95 -3.07 -12.27
C LEU A 151 5.45 -2.72 -12.26
N VAL A 152 4.78 -2.93 -11.13
CA VAL A 152 3.38 -2.56 -10.94
C VAL A 152 3.20 -1.04 -10.96
N GLY A 153 4.14 -0.27 -10.42
CA GLY A 153 4.13 1.19 -10.47
C GLY A 153 4.22 1.74 -11.90
N ILE A 154 5.09 1.15 -12.74
CA ILE A 154 5.17 1.48 -14.17
C ILE A 154 3.84 1.17 -14.86
N ALA A 155 3.27 -0.01 -14.61
CA ALA A 155 1.98 -0.40 -15.15
C ALA A 155 0.85 0.55 -14.68
N PHE A 156 0.85 0.95 -13.42
CA PHE A 156 -0.11 1.86 -12.82
C PHE A 156 -0.04 3.25 -13.44
N ALA A 157 1.17 3.83 -13.54
CA ALA A 157 1.37 5.13 -14.18
C ALA A 157 0.95 5.12 -15.67
N THR A 158 1.11 3.98 -16.34
CA THR A 158 0.72 3.80 -17.75
C THR A 158 -0.78 3.67 -17.95
N ARG A 159 -1.44 2.83 -17.13
CA ARG A 159 -2.87 2.50 -17.29
C ARG A 159 -3.79 3.51 -16.62
N HIS A 160 -3.32 4.12 -15.53
CA HIS A 160 -4.08 5.05 -14.69
C HIS A 160 -3.33 6.39 -14.50
N PRO A 161 -2.93 7.07 -15.59
CA PRO A 161 -2.09 8.27 -15.49
C PRO A 161 -2.73 9.39 -14.66
N ALA A 162 -4.06 9.51 -14.69
CA ALA A 162 -4.80 10.50 -13.89
C ALA A 162 -4.74 10.23 -12.37
N LYS A 163 -4.34 9.02 -11.95
CA LYS A 163 -4.19 8.62 -10.54
C LYS A 163 -2.74 8.65 -10.04
N CYS A 164 -1.78 8.90 -10.93
CA CYS A 164 -0.35 8.88 -10.61
C CYS A 164 0.26 10.27 -10.78
N SER A 165 0.62 10.94 -9.68
CA SER A 165 1.24 12.27 -9.74
C SER A 165 2.76 12.20 -9.97
N ARG A 166 3.39 11.12 -9.50
CA ARG A 166 4.83 10.85 -9.64
C ARG A 166 5.07 9.35 -9.49
N LEU A 167 6.00 8.81 -10.26
CA LEU A 167 6.46 7.43 -10.11
C LEU A 167 7.92 7.42 -9.66
N ILE A 168 8.21 6.69 -8.59
CA ILE A 168 9.55 6.32 -8.15
C ILE A 168 9.63 4.79 -8.17
N THR A 169 10.50 4.25 -9.01
CA THR A 169 10.72 2.80 -9.16
C THR A 169 12.15 2.45 -8.79
N ILE A 170 12.31 1.39 -8.00
CA ILE A 170 13.59 0.92 -7.44
C ILE A 170 13.76 -0.57 -7.71
#